data_AF-A0A484I9P7-F1
#
_entry.id   AF-A0A484I9P7-F1
#
_cell.length_a   1.000
_cell.length_b   1.000
_cell.length_c   1.000
_cell.angle_alpha   90.00
_cell.angle_beta   90.00
_cell.angle_gamma   90.00
#
_symmetry.space_group_name_H-M   'P 1'
#
loop_
_entity.id
_entity.type
_entity.pdbx_description
1 polymer ?
#
loop_
_entity_poly.entity_id
_entity_poly.type
_entity_poly.pdbx_seq_one_letter_code
_entity_poly.pdbx_strand_id
1 'polypeptide(L)'
;MSEDFIKVADTKDIPPSQMKEVQVDGENICIANVDGKYYAIGSICTHEGGPLAEGTLDRYEVECPWHGSRFDVRTGEVISPPANEPEPVYEVKLDGNNVLIMKQDKSKSPPQSELELLEKIKVEGTDMMSFKFSKPSREIDSSQQTRLSDYAAGQFAFFDIGGVNNDPKGPIRHFTLSSSPTEDFIMFTTRMRDSPYKKRLAALDESAKVKVRGPEGQFVLHDDYSKPAVFLSGGIGVTPFRSMIKYVTDKQLPLKIIMFDSNRDPVNILFKKEFDSWTTLNKNLNIIYSVSNEDKPEENQVTTTKDWKGEHGRINKEMILKHLDNTVLNNSIFYICGPPGMLKAMQSLLQEELKIAEDRIKVEEFTGY
;
A
#
# COMPACT_ATOMS: atom_id res chain seq x y z
N MET A 1 35.95 -0.42 23.93
CA MET A 1 34.53 -0.24 23.55
C MET A 1 34.08 -1.57 23.01
N SER A 2 32.98 -2.15 23.49
CA SER A 2 32.44 -3.40 22.93
C SER A 2 32.09 -3.16 21.45
N GLU A 3 32.43 -4.10 20.57
CA GLU A 3 32.33 -3.97 19.09
C GLU A 3 30.88 -3.75 18.57
N ASP A 4 29.89 -3.82 19.46
CA ASP A 4 28.46 -3.82 19.14
C ASP A 4 27.78 -2.45 19.29
N PHE A 5 28.42 -1.43 19.88
CA PHE A 5 27.82 -0.09 20.02
C PHE A 5 28.43 0.89 19.01
N ILE A 6 27.58 1.54 18.21
CA ILE A 6 28.00 2.57 17.23
C ILE A 6 27.58 3.96 17.71
N LYS A 7 28.48 4.94 17.58
CA LYS A 7 28.15 6.35 17.77
C LYS A 7 27.26 6.86 16.64
N VAL A 8 26.13 7.45 17.00
CA VAL A 8 25.12 7.94 16.04
C VAL A 8 24.82 9.43 16.16
N ALA A 9 25.04 10.04 17.33
CA ALA A 9 24.82 11.47 17.55
C ALA A 9 25.67 12.03 18.70
N ASP A 10 25.74 13.35 18.81
CA ASP A 10 26.13 14.04 20.05
C ASP A 10 24.86 14.38 20.87
N THR A 11 24.96 14.36 22.19
CA THR A 11 23.83 14.71 23.09
C THR A 11 23.29 16.12 22.83
N LYS A 12 24.12 17.04 22.32
CA LYS A 12 23.68 18.40 21.96
C LYS A 12 22.78 18.45 20.72
N ASP A 13 22.86 17.43 19.86
CA ASP A 13 22.03 17.34 18.66
C ASP A 13 20.58 16.97 18.97
N ILE A 14 20.32 16.41 20.17
CA ILE A 14 19.01 15.92 20.59
C ILE A 14 18.71 16.47 21.99
N PRO A 15 18.37 17.77 22.12
CA PRO A 15 17.99 18.35 23.40
C PRO A 15 16.80 17.62 24.07
N PRO A 16 16.56 17.83 25.38
CA PRO A 16 15.36 17.30 26.02
C PRO A 16 14.08 17.64 25.27
N SER A 17 13.16 16.67 25.21
CA SER A 17 11.91 16.70 24.45
C SER A 17 12.06 16.80 22.93
N GLN A 18 13.23 16.48 22.38
CA GLN A 18 13.49 16.40 20.94
C GLN A 18 13.73 14.96 20.50
N MET A 19 13.57 14.76 19.19
CA MET A 19 13.86 13.50 18.52
C MET A 19 14.82 13.74 17.35
N LYS A 20 15.55 12.70 16.96
CA LYS A 20 16.42 12.72 15.79
C LYS A 20 16.44 11.35 15.12
N GLU A 21 16.29 11.35 13.80
CA GLU A 21 16.53 10.16 13.00
C GLU A 21 18.03 9.93 12.81
N VAL A 22 18.46 8.68 12.98
CA VAL A 22 19.81 8.21 12.63
C VAL A 22 19.71 6.93 11.81
N GLN A 23 20.78 6.61 11.09
CA GLN A 23 20.85 5.37 10.33
C GLN A 23 21.92 4.44 10.92
N VAL A 24 21.54 3.19 11.22
CA VAL A 24 22.45 2.14 11.72
C VAL A 24 22.22 0.88 10.89
N ASP A 25 23.27 0.36 10.24
CA ASP A 25 23.22 -0.86 9.41
C ASP A 25 22.10 -0.91 8.34
N GLY A 26 21.63 0.27 7.90
CA GLY A 26 20.57 0.44 6.91
C GLY A 26 19.17 0.64 7.49
N GLU A 27 19.02 0.59 8.81
CA GLU A 27 17.75 0.85 9.51
C GLU A 27 17.68 2.32 9.95
N ASN A 28 16.49 2.91 9.81
CA ASN A 28 16.20 4.25 10.31
C ASN A 28 15.67 4.15 11.75
N ILE A 29 16.34 4.84 12.67
CA ILE A 29 16.07 4.78 14.11
C ILE A 29 15.73 6.18 14.62
N CYS A 30 14.59 6.31 15.29
CA CYS A 30 14.18 7.52 15.98
C CYS A 30 14.76 7.50 17.40
N ILE A 31 15.70 8.40 17.69
CA ILE A 31 16.23 8.61 19.03
C ILE A 31 15.43 9.72 19.69
N ALA A 32 14.81 9.42 20.83
CA ALA A 32 14.06 10.37 21.64
C ALA A 32 14.83 10.70 22.92
N ASN A 33 14.93 11.99 23.26
CA ASN A 33 15.45 12.44 24.55
C ASN A 33 14.29 12.88 25.45
N VAL A 34 13.98 12.08 26.48
CA VAL A 34 12.96 12.37 27.49
C VAL A 34 13.65 12.72 28.80
N ASP A 35 13.57 13.99 29.21
CA ASP A 35 14.15 14.49 30.46
C ASP A 35 15.64 14.16 30.67
N GLY A 36 16.42 14.16 29.57
CA GLY A 36 17.85 13.85 29.60
C GLY A 36 18.18 12.35 29.48
N LYS A 37 17.17 11.48 29.38
CA LYS A 37 17.34 10.05 29.13
C LYS A 37 16.96 9.72 27.69
N TYR A 38 17.81 8.92 27.05
CA TYR A 38 17.68 8.60 25.63
C TYR A 38 17.03 7.24 25.44
N TYR A 39 16.14 7.17 24.47
CA TYR A 39 15.44 5.98 24.03
C TYR A 39 15.52 5.91 22.51
N ALA A 40 15.40 4.71 21.95
CA ALA A 40 15.48 4.53 20.52
C ALA A 40 14.50 3.45 20.05
N ILE A 41 13.72 3.79 19.04
CA ILE A 41 12.78 2.90 18.36
C ILE A 41 12.97 2.98 16.84
N GLY A 42 12.32 2.10 16.08
CA GLY A 42 12.22 2.24 14.63
C GLY A 42 11.66 3.62 14.26
N SER A 43 12.20 4.25 13.21
CA SER A 43 11.77 5.60 12.79
C SER A 43 10.62 5.59 11.77
N ILE A 44 10.20 4.42 11.30
CA ILE A 44 9.26 4.27 10.20
C ILE A 44 7.98 3.64 10.74
N CYS A 45 6.99 4.49 11.02
CA CYS A 45 5.72 4.12 11.62
C CYS A 45 5.13 2.88 10.95
N THR A 46 4.91 1.83 11.75
CA THR A 46 4.36 0.54 11.31
C THR A 46 2.98 0.62 10.65
N HIS A 47 2.22 1.71 10.81
CA HIS A 47 0.97 1.94 10.08
C HIS A 47 1.21 2.09 8.57
N GLU A 48 1.76 3.22 8.15
CA GLU A 48 1.84 3.59 6.72
C GLU A 48 3.22 4.10 6.31
N GLY A 49 4.21 3.96 7.19
CA GLY A 49 5.62 4.32 6.94
C GLY A 49 5.99 5.77 7.25
N GLY A 50 5.21 6.46 8.10
CA GLY A 50 5.48 7.85 8.48
C GLY A 50 6.76 8.03 9.32
N PRO A 51 7.49 9.15 9.16
CA PRO A 51 8.77 9.40 9.85
C PRO A 51 8.53 9.83 11.29
N LEU A 52 8.70 8.92 12.25
CA LEU A 52 8.43 9.17 13.67
C LEU A 52 9.32 10.27 14.25
N ALA A 53 10.57 10.39 13.78
CA ALA A 53 11.48 11.44 14.25
C ALA A 53 11.05 12.87 13.83
N GLU A 54 10.20 13.02 12.81
CA GLU A 54 9.59 14.30 12.43
C GLU A 54 8.26 14.57 13.15
N GLY A 55 7.84 13.63 14.00
CA GLY A 55 6.61 13.71 14.79
C GLY A 55 6.73 14.61 16.03
N THR A 56 5.75 14.49 16.91
CA THR A 56 5.76 15.17 18.21
C THR A 56 6.08 14.17 19.33
N LEU A 57 6.88 14.61 20.30
CA LEU A 57 7.20 13.82 21.50
C LEU A 57 6.50 14.43 22.70
N ASP A 58 5.56 13.71 23.31
CA ASP A 58 4.95 14.05 24.60
C ASP A 58 5.33 12.99 25.63
N ARG A 59 6.21 13.35 26.57
CA ARG A 59 6.81 12.44 27.55
C ARG A 59 7.43 11.23 26.85
N TYR A 60 6.83 10.05 26.98
CA TYR A 60 7.30 8.80 26.38
C TYR A 60 6.54 8.44 25.10
N GLU A 61 5.57 9.25 24.67
CA GLU A 61 4.75 8.99 23.49
C GLU A 61 5.28 9.80 22.31
N VAL A 62 5.68 9.11 21.25
CA VAL A 62 5.90 9.74 19.94
C VAL A 62 4.64 9.61 19.09
N GLU A 63 4.16 10.71 18.53
CA GLU A 63 3.04 10.74 17.58
C GLU A 63 3.56 10.89 16.14
N CYS A 64 3.16 9.96 15.28
CA CYS A 64 3.48 9.96 13.86
C CYS A 64 2.80 11.15 13.16
N PRO A 65 3.55 11.95 12.38
CA PRO A 65 3.02 13.18 11.77
C PRO A 65 2.05 12.92 10.60
N TRP A 66 1.92 11.69 10.12
CA TRP A 66 1.04 11.39 8.97
C TRP A 66 -0.39 11.07 9.40
N HIS A 67 -0.57 10.05 10.23
CA HIS A 67 -1.90 9.53 10.58
C HIS A 67 -2.15 9.49 12.10
N GLY A 68 -1.23 10.05 12.91
CA GLY A 68 -1.42 10.21 14.36
C GLY A 68 -1.24 8.94 15.20
N SER A 69 -0.68 7.86 14.65
CA SER A 69 -0.33 6.68 15.45
C SER A 69 0.66 7.06 16.54
N ARG A 70 0.47 6.56 17.76
CA ARG A 70 1.36 6.83 18.90
C ARG A 70 2.05 5.59 19.40
N PHE A 71 3.32 5.74 19.78
CA PHE A 71 4.16 4.66 20.27
C PHE A 71 4.87 5.07 21.57
N ASP A 72 5.06 4.12 22.49
CA ASP A 72 5.88 4.34 23.67
C ASP A 72 7.36 4.13 23.33
N VAL A 73 8.18 5.17 23.39
CA VAL A 73 9.61 5.13 22.99
C VAL A 73 10.46 4.18 23.83
N ARG A 74 9.97 3.70 24.97
CA ARG A 74 10.70 2.76 25.85
C ARG A 74 10.49 1.31 25.43
N THR A 75 9.33 1.01 24.84
CA THR A 75 8.87 -0.36 24.56
C THR A 75 8.55 -0.61 23.10
N GLY A 76 8.39 0.44 22.30
CA GLY A 76 7.95 0.34 20.91
C GLY A 76 6.45 0.08 20.75
N GLU A 77 5.74 -0.22 21.83
CA GLU A 77 4.33 -0.60 21.81
C GLU A 77 3.43 0.52 21.28
N VAL A 78 2.41 0.13 20.52
CA VAL A 78 1.37 1.05 20.05
C VAL A 78 0.52 1.49 21.24
N ILE A 79 0.48 2.80 21.47
CA ILE A 79 -0.37 3.44 22.48
C ILE A 79 -1.68 3.92 21.88
N SER A 80 -1.64 4.42 20.64
CA SER A 80 -2.82 4.84 19.91
C SER A 80 -2.76 4.36 18.45
N PRO A 81 -3.86 3.77 17.94
CA PRO A 81 -3.99 3.46 16.51
C PRO A 81 -3.87 4.77 15.68
N PRO A 82 -3.69 4.71 14.34
CA PRO A 82 -3.97 3.57 13.45
C PRO A 82 -3.01 2.37 13.42
N ALA A 83 -1.75 2.51 13.84
CA ALA A 83 -0.82 1.39 13.90
C ALA A 83 -1.37 0.24 14.77
N ASN A 84 -0.98 -0.99 14.45
CA ASN A 84 -1.35 -2.18 15.20
C ASN A 84 -0.15 -3.09 15.52
N GLU A 85 1.03 -2.74 15.03
CA GLU A 85 2.29 -3.45 15.28
C GLU A 85 3.29 -2.55 15.99
N PRO A 86 4.06 -3.06 16.96
CA PRO A 86 5.06 -2.26 17.69
C PRO A 86 6.27 -1.91 16.81
N GLU A 87 6.96 -0.82 17.16
CA GLU A 87 8.27 -0.50 16.60
C GLU A 87 9.38 -1.32 17.29
N PRO A 88 10.44 -1.72 16.57
CA PRO A 88 11.60 -2.34 17.20
C PRO A 88 12.27 -1.34 18.17
N VAL A 89 12.71 -1.82 19.33
CA VAL A 89 13.43 -1.02 20.34
C VAL A 89 14.93 -1.29 20.25
N TYR A 90 15.73 -0.24 20.38
CA TYR A 90 17.19 -0.32 20.34
C TYR A 90 17.79 0.10 21.68
N GLU A 91 18.81 -0.63 22.11
CA GLU A 91 19.54 -0.27 23.32
C GLU A 91 20.40 0.98 23.08
N VAL A 92 20.17 2.00 23.90
CA VAL A 92 20.92 3.25 23.88
C VAL A 92 21.91 3.29 25.03
N LYS A 93 23.14 3.70 24.75
CA LYS A 93 24.17 3.95 25.76
C LYS A 93 24.77 5.34 25.57
N LEU A 94 25.08 6.01 26.68
CA LEU A 94 25.87 7.24 26.67
C LEU A 94 27.34 6.95 26.99
N ASP A 95 28.23 7.56 26.23
CA ASP A 95 29.67 7.61 26.53
C ASP A 95 30.15 9.07 26.42
N GLY A 96 30.17 9.75 27.57
CA GLY A 96 30.33 11.20 27.64
C GLY A 96 29.19 11.92 26.90
N ASN A 97 29.53 12.68 25.86
CA ASN A 97 28.55 13.37 25.00
C ASN A 97 28.11 12.54 23.80
N ASN A 98 28.58 11.30 23.66
CA ASN A 98 28.23 10.45 22.53
C ASN A 98 26.97 9.66 22.86
N VAL A 99 25.99 9.71 21.96
CA VAL A 99 24.86 8.78 21.95
C VAL A 99 25.26 7.58 21.10
N LEU A 100 25.21 6.40 21.71
CA LEU A 100 25.56 5.12 21.10
C LEU A 100 24.33 4.23 20.99
N ILE A 101 24.20 3.48 19.89
CA ILE A 101 23.16 2.47 19.67
C ILE A 101 23.81 1.09 19.56
N MET A 102 23.21 0.10 20.23
CA MET A 102 23.59 -1.30 20.03
C MET A 102 23.12 -1.78 18.67
N LYS A 103 24.03 -2.37 17.89
CA LYS A 103 23.69 -3.11 16.67
C LYS A 103 22.72 -4.23 17.03
N GLN A 104 21.64 -4.36 16.28
CA GLN A 104 20.80 -5.54 16.40
C GLN A 104 21.46 -6.72 15.69
N ASP A 105 21.26 -7.91 16.27
CA ASP A 105 21.53 -9.15 15.57
C ASP A 105 20.51 -9.28 14.42
N LYS A 106 20.98 -9.26 13.17
CA LYS A 106 20.15 -9.33 11.97
C LYS A 106 19.26 -10.58 11.90
N SER A 107 19.51 -11.57 12.77
CA SER A 107 18.60 -12.72 12.95
C SER A 107 17.26 -12.37 13.62
N LYS A 108 17.09 -11.15 14.17
CA LYS A 108 15.87 -10.69 14.86
C LYS A 108 15.03 -9.68 14.07
N SER A 109 15.52 -9.16 12.94
CA SER A 109 14.76 -8.28 12.05
C SER A 109 13.55 -9.02 11.45
N PRO A 110 12.43 -8.34 11.12
CA PRO A 110 11.36 -8.95 10.36
C PRO A 110 11.93 -9.59 9.07
N PRO A 111 11.44 -10.77 8.66
CA PRO A 111 11.97 -11.46 7.50
C PRO A 111 11.81 -10.57 6.26
N GLN A 112 12.94 -10.23 5.65
CA GLN A 112 12.99 -9.48 4.40
C GLN A 112 13.34 -10.44 3.27
N SER A 113 12.53 -10.43 2.22
CA SER A 113 12.85 -11.13 0.98
C SER A 113 13.65 -10.19 0.06
N GLU A 114 14.72 -10.69 -0.54
CA GLU A 114 15.40 -9.97 -1.62
C GLU A 114 14.77 -10.38 -2.95
N LEU A 115 14.19 -9.43 -3.68
CA LEU A 115 13.58 -9.67 -4.98
C LEU A 115 14.37 -8.96 -6.09
N GLU A 116 14.46 -9.59 -7.24
CA GLU A 116 15.09 -9.07 -8.44
C GLU A 116 14.05 -8.39 -9.34
N LEU A 117 14.30 -7.16 -9.81
CA LEU A 117 13.46 -6.47 -10.78
C LEU A 117 13.58 -7.16 -12.14
N LEU A 118 12.49 -7.75 -12.62
CA LEU A 118 12.42 -8.47 -13.88
C LEU A 118 12.06 -7.58 -15.06
N GLU A 119 11.10 -6.66 -14.86
CA GLU A 119 10.53 -5.88 -15.97
C GLU A 119 9.90 -4.57 -15.46
N LYS A 120 10.02 -3.52 -16.26
CA LYS A 120 9.30 -2.24 -16.09
C LYS A 120 8.32 -2.03 -17.24
N ILE A 121 7.02 -1.98 -16.95
CA ILE A 121 5.97 -1.89 -17.96
C ILE A 121 5.31 -0.52 -17.86
N LYS A 122 5.52 0.34 -18.86
CA LYS A 122 4.81 1.61 -18.98
C LYS A 122 3.41 1.38 -19.52
N VAL A 123 2.40 1.96 -18.87
CA VAL A 123 1.03 1.97 -19.41
C VAL A 123 0.92 3.11 -20.41
N GLU A 124 0.80 2.76 -21.69
CA GLU A 124 0.76 3.73 -22.79
C GLU A 124 -0.32 4.80 -22.58
N GLY A 125 0.03 6.06 -22.88
CA GLY A 125 -0.90 7.19 -22.74
C GLY A 125 -1.15 7.67 -21.31
N THR A 126 -0.50 7.07 -20.30
CA THR A 126 -0.66 7.46 -18.89
C THR A 126 0.68 7.72 -18.20
N ASP A 127 0.63 8.20 -16.96
CA ASP A 127 1.77 8.32 -16.04
C ASP A 127 1.91 7.09 -15.13
N MET A 128 1.32 5.96 -15.49
CA MET A 128 1.35 4.73 -14.71
C MET A 128 2.43 3.77 -15.20
N MET A 129 3.06 3.06 -14.26
CA MET A 129 4.07 2.05 -14.54
C MET A 129 3.91 0.87 -13.58
N SER A 130 4.04 -0.34 -14.11
CA SER A 130 4.11 -1.58 -13.35
C SER A 130 5.57 -2.05 -13.24
N PHE A 131 5.94 -2.55 -12.07
CA PHE A 131 7.25 -3.09 -11.78
C PHE A 131 7.07 -4.56 -11.38
N LYS A 132 7.61 -5.47 -12.18
CA LYS A 132 7.57 -6.92 -11.90
C LYS A 132 8.88 -7.36 -11.29
N PHE A 133 8.79 -8.14 -10.23
CA PHE A 133 9.90 -8.69 -9.48
C PHE A 133 9.81 -10.22 -9.43
N SER A 134 10.95 -10.87 -9.23
CA SER A 134 11.01 -12.31 -8.94
C SER A 134 10.13 -12.66 -7.74
N LYS A 135 9.46 -13.81 -7.78
CA LYS A 135 8.78 -14.34 -6.60
C LYS A 135 9.73 -15.21 -5.78
N PRO A 136 9.82 -15.03 -4.45
CA PRO A 136 10.72 -15.83 -3.64
C PRO A 136 10.31 -17.31 -3.68
N SER A 137 11.31 -18.20 -3.74
CA SER A 137 11.11 -19.64 -3.67
C SER A 137 10.39 -20.02 -2.38
N ARG A 138 9.56 -21.06 -2.43
CA ARG A 138 8.99 -21.68 -1.22
C ARG A 138 10.08 -22.48 -0.50
N GLU A 139 11.03 -21.81 0.12
CA GLU A 139 11.92 -22.48 1.06
C GLU A 139 11.16 -22.81 2.34
N ILE A 140 11.45 -23.99 2.90
CA ILE A 140 10.84 -24.50 4.13
C ILE A 140 11.49 -23.75 5.29
N ASP A 141 10.94 -22.59 5.64
CA ASP A 141 11.25 -21.94 6.91
C ASP A 141 10.29 -22.46 7.98
N SER A 142 10.85 -22.93 9.10
CA SER A 142 10.15 -23.39 10.29
C SER A 142 9.61 -22.26 11.18
N SER A 143 9.90 -21.00 10.83
CA SER A 143 9.36 -19.83 11.53
C SER A 143 7.87 -19.63 11.22
N GLN A 144 7.05 -19.34 12.23
CA GLN A 144 5.59 -19.13 12.10
C GLN A 144 5.23 -17.79 11.42
N GLN A 145 6.14 -17.18 10.65
CA GLN A 145 5.94 -15.89 9.99
C GLN A 145 5.34 -16.07 8.59
N THR A 146 4.38 -15.22 8.25
CA THR A 146 3.73 -15.20 6.93
C THR A 146 4.76 -14.83 5.85
N ARG A 147 4.99 -15.72 4.89
CA ARG A 147 5.94 -15.49 3.81
C ARG A 147 5.34 -14.63 2.71
N LEU A 148 6.15 -13.78 2.09
CA LEU A 148 5.76 -13.00 0.90
C LEU A 148 5.26 -13.89 -0.26
N SER A 149 5.70 -15.15 -0.32
CA SER A 149 5.23 -16.13 -1.32
C SER A 149 3.80 -16.64 -1.09
N ASP A 150 3.24 -16.45 0.12
CA ASP A 150 1.95 -16.96 0.57
C ASP A 150 0.92 -15.82 0.80
N TYR A 151 1.13 -14.64 0.21
CA TYR A 151 0.22 -13.50 0.33
C TYR A 151 -1.19 -13.78 -0.19
N ALA A 152 -2.18 -13.12 0.41
CA ALA A 152 -3.55 -13.10 -0.05
C ALA A 152 -3.77 -11.99 -1.09
N ALA A 153 -4.63 -12.26 -2.08
CA ALA A 153 -4.95 -11.29 -3.12
C ALA A 153 -5.59 -10.03 -2.51
N GLY A 154 -5.02 -8.87 -2.80
CA GLY A 154 -5.42 -7.57 -2.23
C GLY A 154 -4.45 -7.01 -1.17
N GLN A 155 -3.52 -7.82 -0.66
CA GLN A 155 -2.49 -7.38 0.28
C GLN A 155 -1.43 -6.48 -0.36
N PHE A 156 -0.67 -5.78 0.49
CA PHE A 156 0.46 -4.94 0.10
C PHE A 156 1.78 -5.44 0.69
N ALA A 157 2.89 -4.85 0.25
CA ALA A 157 4.21 -5.07 0.84
C ALA A 157 5.04 -3.78 0.81
N PHE A 158 6.03 -3.68 1.69
CA PHE A 158 7.00 -2.59 1.77
C PHE A 158 8.22 -2.89 0.90
N PHE A 159 8.55 -1.99 -0.04
CA PHE A 159 9.68 -2.08 -0.96
C PHE A 159 10.75 -1.05 -0.60
N ASP A 160 11.87 -1.55 -0.08
CA ASP A 160 13.12 -0.80 0.07
C ASP A 160 13.96 -0.93 -1.22
N ILE A 161 14.08 0.17 -1.97
CA ILE A 161 14.82 0.19 -3.23
C ILE A 161 16.26 0.66 -3.09
N GLY A 162 16.67 1.07 -1.88
CA GLY A 162 18.00 1.60 -1.57
C GLY A 162 18.42 2.82 -2.40
N GLY A 163 19.44 3.54 -1.92
CA GLY A 163 20.05 4.64 -2.68
C GLY A 163 19.08 5.78 -3.05
N VAL A 164 18.05 5.99 -2.23
CA VAL A 164 17.15 7.14 -2.34
C VAL A 164 17.72 8.26 -1.48
N ASN A 165 18.24 9.30 -2.13
CA ASN A 165 18.79 10.48 -1.44
C ASN A 165 17.76 11.61 -1.37
N ASN A 166 17.73 12.33 -0.25
CA ASN A 166 16.89 13.52 -0.02
C ASN A 166 15.38 13.28 -0.17
N ASP A 167 14.90 12.07 0.11
CA ASP A 167 13.47 11.79 0.21
C ASP A 167 13.04 11.80 1.69
N PRO A 168 12.10 12.67 2.10
CA PRO A 168 11.68 12.76 3.51
C PRO A 168 11.02 11.47 4.02
N LYS A 169 10.56 10.60 3.12
CA LYS A 169 9.97 9.31 3.49
C LYS A 169 10.97 8.15 3.33
N GLY A 170 12.25 8.45 3.09
CA GLY A 170 13.31 7.44 2.94
C GLY A 170 13.17 6.51 1.72
N PRO A 171 13.92 5.39 1.70
CA PRO A 171 14.01 4.48 0.56
C PRO A 171 12.91 3.41 0.53
N ILE A 172 11.93 3.47 1.44
CA ILE A 172 10.87 2.47 1.61
C ILE A 172 9.52 3.05 1.21
N ARG A 173 8.72 2.29 0.46
CA ARG A 173 7.30 2.58 0.22
C ARG A 173 6.50 1.29 0.30
N HIS A 174 5.26 1.38 0.77
CA HIS A 174 4.32 0.28 0.60
C HIS A 174 3.67 0.37 -0.79
N PHE A 175 3.41 -0.78 -1.39
CA PHE A 175 2.57 -0.90 -2.58
C PHE A 175 1.71 -2.14 -2.51
N THR A 176 0.47 -2.00 -2.95
CA THR A 176 -0.42 -3.13 -3.21
C THR A 176 0.21 -4.07 -4.22
N LEU A 177 0.14 -5.35 -3.93
CA LEU A 177 0.56 -6.40 -4.84
C LEU A 177 -0.53 -6.51 -5.92
N SER A 178 -0.32 -5.84 -7.06
CA SER A 178 -1.23 -5.91 -8.20
C SER A 178 -1.14 -7.25 -8.93
N SER A 179 -0.06 -8.01 -8.73
CA SER A 179 0.00 -9.43 -9.08
C SER A 179 -0.92 -10.28 -8.22
N SER A 180 -1.39 -11.38 -8.78
CA SER A 180 -2.11 -12.42 -8.04
C SER A 180 -1.16 -13.38 -7.34
N PRO A 181 -1.53 -13.96 -6.19
CA PRO A 181 -0.77 -15.05 -5.57
C PRO A 181 -0.58 -16.28 -6.47
N THR A 182 -1.35 -16.43 -7.54
CA THR A 182 -1.20 -17.47 -8.56
C THR A 182 -0.17 -17.17 -9.63
N GLU A 183 0.28 -15.91 -9.77
CA GLU A 183 1.34 -15.52 -10.69
C GLU A 183 2.72 -15.87 -10.10
N ASP A 184 3.68 -16.19 -10.95
CA ASP A 184 5.06 -16.58 -10.62
C ASP A 184 6.00 -15.38 -10.40
N PHE A 185 5.45 -14.18 -10.43
CA PHE A 185 6.12 -12.91 -10.14
C PHE A 185 5.36 -12.12 -9.07
N ILE A 186 6.05 -11.15 -8.48
CA ILE A 186 5.45 -10.11 -7.65
C ILE A 186 5.35 -8.83 -8.50
N MET A 187 4.23 -8.15 -8.50
CA MET A 187 4.05 -6.90 -9.24
C MET A 187 3.35 -5.87 -8.37
N PHE A 188 3.83 -4.64 -8.44
CA PHE A 188 3.02 -3.48 -8.07
C PHE A 188 2.92 -2.51 -9.25
N THR A 189 1.88 -1.68 -9.21
CA THR A 189 1.66 -0.63 -10.21
C THR A 189 1.49 0.69 -9.49
N THR A 190 2.13 1.73 -10.01
CA THR A 190 2.12 3.04 -9.38
C THR A 190 2.07 4.15 -10.40
N ARG A 191 1.52 5.28 -9.97
CA ARG A 191 1.70 6.56 -10.63
C ARG A 191 3.13 7.06 -10.48
N MET A 192 3.75 7.49 -11.58
CA MET A 192 5.13 7.98 -11.63
C MET A 192 5.16 9.50 -11.46
N ARG A 193 5.13 9.94 -10.19
CA ARG A 193 5.22 11.35 -9.80
C ARG A 193 6.66 11.80 -9.60
N ASP A 194 6.88 13.11 -9.67
CA ASP A 194 8.20 13.67 -9.33
C ASP A 194 8.46 13.54 -7.82
N SER A 195 9.29 12.58 -7.46
CA SER A 195 9.83 12.39 -6.11
C SER A 195 11.18 11.68 -6.21
N PRO A 196 12.08 11.85 -5.23
CA PRO A 196 13.37 11.17 -5.26
C PRO A 196 13.21 9.63 -5.28
N TYR A 197 12.26 9.07 -4.52
CA TYR A 197 11.93 7.64 -4.60
C TYR A 197 11.55 7.21 -6.02
N LYS A 198 10.62 7.92 -6.69
CA LYS A 198 10.15 7.52 -8.03
C LYS A 198 11.22 7.72 -9.11
N LYS A 199 12.09 8.72 -8.96
CA LYS A 199 13.29 8.90 -9.81
C LYS A 199 14.23 7.71 -9.69
N ARG A 200 14.53 7.29 -8.45
CA ARG A 200 15.35 6.10 -8.18
C ARG A 200 14.71 4.83 -8.72
N LEU A 201 13.41 4.65 -8.49
CA LEU A 201 12.64 3.50 -8.97
C LEU A 201 12.68 3.39 -10.50
N ALA A 202 12.49 4.50 -11.21
CA ALA A 202 12.58 4.53 -12.68
C ALA A 202 13.98 4.18 -13.20
N ALA A 203 15.01 4.58 -12.46
CA ALA A 203 16.42 4.38 -12.78
C ALA A 203 16.99 3.03 -12.34
N LEU A 204 16.21 2.16 -11.70
CA LEU A 204 16.64 0.77 -11.44
C LEU A 204 16.86 0.05 -12.77
N ASP A 205 18.01 -0.59 -12.91
CA ASP A 205 18.23 -1.55 -13.99
C ASP A 205 17.39 -2.81 -13.76
N GLU A 206 17.00 -3.46 -14.85
CA GLU A 206 16.57 -4.86 -14.74
C GLU A 206 17.70 -5.67 -14.10
N SER A 207 17.34 -6.71 -13.36
CA SER A 207 18.20 -7.45 -12.42
C SER A 207 18.58 -6.71 -11.13
N ALA A 208 18.13 -5.47 -10.91
CA ALA A 208 18.39 -4.79 -9.63
C ALA A 208 17.65 -5.49 -8.49
N LYS A 209 18.35 -5.69 -7.37
CA LYS A 209 17.81 -6.31 -6.17
C LYS A 209 17.23 -5.26 -5.23
N VAL A 210 16.06 -5.56 -4.67
CA VAL A 210 15.35 -4.72 -3.69
C VAL A 210 14.95 -5.58 -2.49
N LYS A 211 14.87 -4.97 -1.30
CA LYS A 211 14.39 -5.68 -0.11
C LYS A 211 12.90 -5.45 0.05
N VAL A 212 12.18 -6.52 0.34
CA VAL A 212 10.72 -6.50 0.49
C VAL A 212 10.31 -7.10 1.83
N ARG A 213 9.50 -6.34 2.58
CA ARG A 213 8.87 -6.79 3.82
C ARG A 213 7.36 -6.91 3.63
N GLY A 214 6.77 -8.00 4.09
CA GLY A 214 5.35 -8.30 3.97
C GLY A 214 5.11 -9.79 3.73
N PRO A 215 3.86 -10.19 3.43
CA PRO A 215 2.73 -9.33 3.04
C PRO A 215 1.99 -8.73 4.24
N GLU A 216 1.27 -7.65 3.99
CA GLU A 216 0.54 -6.87 5.00
C GLU A 216 -0.87 -6.50 4.50
N GLY A 217 -1.73 -6.07 5.41
CA GLY A 217 -3.08 -5.59 5.10
C GLY A 217 -4.16 -6.67 5.18
N GLN A 218 -5.38 -6.21 5.44
CA GLN A 218 -6.58 -7.03 5.65
C GLN A 218 -7.64 -6.85 4.55
N PHE A 219 -7.32 -6.06 3.51
CA PHE A 219 -8.19 -5.84 2.36
C PHE A 219 -8.12 -7.02 1.39
N VAL A 220 -8.66 -8.14 1.83
CA VAL A 220 -8.70 -9.42 1.11
C VAL A 220 -10.13 -9.83 0.82
N LEU A 221 -10.30 -10.64 -0.23
CA LEU A 221 -11.58 -11.25 -0.56
C LEU A 221 -12.13 -12.08 0.60
N HIS A 222 -13.44 -12.01 0.82
CA HIS A 222 -14.13 -12.96 1.70
C HIS A 222 -14.22 -14.35 1.05
N ASP A 223 -14.40 -15.38 1.86
CA ASP A 223 -14.52 -16.79 1.47
C ASP A 223 -15.99 -17.26 1.37
N ASP A 224 -16.95 -16.46 1.82
CA ASP A 224 -18.39 -16.73 1.69
C ASP A 224 -18.89 -16.51 0.25
N TYR A 225 -18.70 -17.50 -0.64
CA TYR A 225 -19.07 -17.39 -2.06
C TYR A 225 -20.58 -17.30 -2.32
N SER A 226 -21.44 -17.41 -1.29
CA SER A 226 -22.87 -17.13 -1.43
C SER A 226 -23.17 -15.63 -1.58
N LYS A 227 -22.22 -14.77 -1.18
CA LYS A 227 -22.32 -13.31 -1.26
C LYS A 227 -21.50 -12.80 -2.45
N PRO A 228 -22.09 -12.04 -3.38
CA PRO A 228 -21.30 -11.40 -4.43
C PRO A 228 -20.34 -10.35 -3.86
N ALA A 229 -19.18 -10.18 -4.49
CA ALA A 229 -18.27 -9.09 -4.22
C ALA A 229 -18.52 -7.95 -5.21
N VAL A 230 -18.82 -6.75 -4.70
CA VAL A 230 -19.00 -5.54 -5.51
C VAL A 230 -17.80 -4.62 -5.32
N PHE A 231 -17.03 -4.40 -6.38
CA PHE A 231 -15.83 -3.56 -6.35
C PHE A 231 -16.14 -2.17 -6.88
N LEU A 232 -15.78 -1.13 -6.14
CA LEU A 232 -15.88 0.28 -6.52
C LEU A 232 -14.47 0.84 -6.64
N SER A 233 -14.01 1.01 -7.88
CA SER A 233 -12.64 1.34 -8.24
C SER A 233 -12.50 2.71 -8.90
N GLY A 234 -11.41 3.42 -8.58
CA GLY A 234 -11.00 4.62 -9.31
C GLY A 234 -9.49 4.77 -9.44
N GLY A 235 -9.04 4.98 -10.69
CA GLY A 235 -7.63 5.18 -11.01
C GLY A 235 -6.75 4.02 -10.53
N ILE A 236 -5.68 4.33 -9.79
CA ILE A 236 -4.73 3.30 -9.31
C ILE A 236 -5.33 2.36 -8.24
N GLY A 237 -6.50 2.71 -7.68
CA GLY A 237 -7.24 1.89 -6.72
C GLY A 237 -7.75 0.56 -7.30
N VAL A 238 -7.60 0.37 -8.61
CA VAL A 238 -7.90 -0.90 -9.26
C VAL A 238 -6.86 -2.01 -8.98
N THR A 239 -5.69 -1.66 -8.45
CA THR A 239 -4.58 -2.59 -8.19
C THR A 239 -4.91 -3.77 -7.27
N PRO A 240 -5.55 -3.62 -6.09
CA PRO A 240 -6.00 -4.78 -5.32
C PRO A 240 -7.01 -5.62 -6.08
N PHE A 241 -7.92 -4.98 -6.83
CA PHE A 241 -8.94 -5.68 -7.60
C PHE A 241 -8.36 -6.49 -8.75
N ARG A 242 -7.29 -6.03 -9.41
CA ARG A 242 -6.56 -6.87 -10.40
C ARG A 242 -6.09 -8.17 -9.78
N SER A 243 -5.43 -8.10 -8.63
CA SER A 243 -4.93 -9.26 -7.89
C SER A 243 -6.05 -10.24 -7.54
N MET A 244 -7.16 -9.71 -6.99
CA MET A 244 -8.35 -10.47 -6.58
C MET A 244 -9.05 -11.13 -7.77
N ILE A 245 -9.30 -10.39 -8.85
CA ILE A 245 -9.97 -10.90 -10.07
C ILE A 245 -9.13 -12.00 -10.71
N LYS A 246 -7.81 -11.78 -10.85
CA LYS A 246 -6.90 -12.79 -11.41
C LYS A 246 -6.87 -14.04 -10.52
N TYR A 247 -6.84 -13.88 -9.20
CA TYR A 247 -6.86 -15.01 -8.26
C TYR A 247 -8.13 -15.86 -8.42
N VAL A 248 -9.30 -15.22 -8.40
CA VAL A 248 -10.61 -15.88 -8.56
C VAL A 248 -10.72 -16.56 -9.91
N THR A 249 -10.23 -15.92 -10.97
CA THR A 249 -10.24 -16.45 -12.33
C THR A 249 -9.34 -17.67 -12.48
N ASP A 250 -8.09 -17.60 -12.02
CA ASP A 250 -7.13 -18.71 -12.10
C ASP A 250 -7.56 -19.92 -11.27
N LYS A 251 -8.10 -19.66 -10.07
CA LYS A 251 -8.61 -20.70 -9.16
C LYS A 251 -9.99 -21.21 -9.54
N GLN A 252 -10.66 -20.59 -10.52
CA GLN A 252 -12.02 -20.90 -10.94
C GLN A 252 -13.00 -20.92 -9.76
N LEU A 253 -12.86 -19.96 -8.84
CA LEU A 253 -13.74 -19.88 -7.68
C LEU A 253 -15.16 -19.49 -8.10
N PRO A 254 -16.21 -19.99 -7.41
CA PRO A 254 -17.59 -19.70 -7.76
C PRO A 254 -18.04 -18.28 -7.34
N LEU A 255 -17.13 -17.45 -6.80
CA LEU A 255 -17.43 -16.10 -6.35
C LEU A 255 -17.90 -15.21 -7.52
N LYS A 256 -19.09 -14.61 -7.37
CA LYS A 256 -19.60 -13.59 -8.28
C LYS A 256 -18.93 -12.25 -7.98
N ILE A 257 -18.31 -11.63 -8.98
CA ILE A 257 -17.68 -10.31 -8.90
C ILE A 257 -18.38 -9.35 -9.85
N ILE A 258 -18.79 -8.19 -9.33
CA ILE A 258 -19.25 -7.06 -10.14
C ILE A 258 -18.37 -5.86 -9.82
N MET A 259 -17.59 -5.37 -10.80
CA MET A 259 -16.72 -4.21 -10.61
C MET A 259 -17.26 -2.99 -11.35
N PHE A 260 -17.35 -1.86 -10.66
CA PHE A 260 -17.49 -0.54 -11.25
C PHE A 260 -16.12 0.14 -11.24
N ASP A 261 -15.55 0.39 -12.40
CA ASP A 261 -14.23 1.03 -12.54
C ASP A 261 -14.38 2.38 -13.24
N SER A 262 -14.21 3.45 -12.46
CA SER A 262 -14.45 4.83 -12.88
C SER A 262 -13.14 5.57 -13.09
N ASN A 263 -12.88 5.97 -14.33
CA ASN A 263 -11.67 6.68 -14.71
C ASN A 263 -12.00 8.02 -15.41
N ARG A 264 -10.98 8.84 -15.63
CA ARG A 264 -11.19 10.16 -16.26
C ARG A 264 -11.66 10.02 -17.71
N ASP A 265 -11.02 9.11 -18.43
CA ASP A 265 -11.18 8.87 -19.87
C ASP A 265 -10.75 7.42 -20.18
N PRO A 266 -11.02 6.90 -21.39
CA PRO A 266 -10.74 5.51 -21.72
C PRO A 266 -9.27 5.11 -21.65
N VAL A 267 -8.33 6.03 -21.92
CA VAL A 267 -6.88 5.72 -21.89
C VAL A 267 -6.37 5.51 -20.47
N ASN A 268 -7.04 6.08 -19.48
CA ASN A 268 -6.72 5.91 -18.06
C ASN A 268 -7.31 4.63 -17.43
N ILE A 269 -8.00 3.78 -18.18
CA ILE A 269 -8.52 2.49 -17.66
C ILE A 269 -7.37 1.48 -17.61
N LEU A 270 -6.83 1.26 -16.42
CA LEU A 270 -5.71 0.34 -16.21
C LEU A 270 -6.16 -1.12 -16.35
N PHE A 271 -5.25 -1.96 -16.87
CA PHE A 271 -5.46 -3.41 -17.05
C PHE A 271 -6.65 -3.81 -17.93
N LYS A 272 -7.26 -2.87 -18.67
CA LYS A 272 -8.47 -3.13 -19.47
C LYS A 272 -8.37 -4.36 -20.37
N LYS A 273 -7.25 -4.54 -21.06
CA LYS A 273 -7.03 -5.73 -21.93
C LYS A 273 -7.06 -7.04 -21.15
N GLU A 274 -6.49 -7.06 -19.95
CA GLU A 274 -6.50 -8.23 -19.07
C GLU A 274 -7.91 -8.51 -18.55
N PHE A 275 -8.59 -7.47 -18.06
CA PHE A 275 -9.97 -7.54 -17.59
C PHE A 275 -10.95 -8.01 -18.66
N ASP A 276 -10.86 -7.44 -19.86
CA ASP A 276 -11.68 -7.86 -21.01
C ASP A 276 -11.41 -9.33 -21.35
N SER A 277 -10.17 -9.81 -21.26
CA SER A 277 -9.85 -11.24 -21.44
C SER A 277 -10.46 -12.10 -20.33
N TRP A 278 -10.31 -11.71 -19.06
CA TRP A 278 -10.81 -12.50 -17.93
C TRP A 278 -12.33 -12.56 -17.85
N THR A 279 -13.05 -11.54 -18.31
CA THR A 279 -14.52 -11.61 -18.43
C THR A 279 -14.98 -12.66 -19.44
N THR A 280 -14.16 -13.02 -20.44
CA THR A 280 -14.47 -14.15 -21.34
C THR A 280 -14.20 -15.51 -20.71
N LEU A 281 -13.23 -15.59 -19.79
CA LEU A 281 -12.82 -16.82 -19.13
C LEU A 281 -13.67 -17.13 -17.88
N ASN A 282 -14.06 -16.09 -17.14
CA ASN A 282 -14.79 -16.18 -15.88
C ASN A 282 -16.21 -15.61 -16.05
N LYS A 283 -17.20 -16.48 -16.20
CA LYS A 283 -18.61 -16.09 -16.34
C LYS A 283 -19.21 -15.43 -15.10
N ASN A 284 -18.55 -15.55 -13.95
CA ASN A 284 -18.95 -14.91 -12.70
C ASN A 284 -18.38 -13.50 -12.53
N LEU A 285 -17.57 -13.02 -13.49
CA LEU A 285 -16.98 -11.68 -13.49
C LEU A 285 -17.75 -10.75 -14.45
N ASN A 286 -18.26 -9.64 -13.92
CA ASN A 286 -18.82 -8.55 -14.69
C ASN A 286 -18.09 -7.24 -14.37
N ILE A 287 -17.73 -6.47 -15.38
CA ILE A 287 -17.00 -5.20 -15.22
C ILE A 287 -17.73 -4.09 -15.97
N ILE A 288 -18.11 -3.06 -15.22
CA ILE A 288 -18.76 -1.84 -15.68
C ILE A 288 -17.72 -0.74 -15.66
N TYR A 289 -17.28 -0.31 -16.85
CA TYR A 289 -16.37 0.82 -16.97
C TYR A 289 -17.17 2.13 -17.05
N SER A 290 -16.70 3.18 -16.37
CA SER A 290 -17.24 4.54 -16.48
C SER A 290 -16.16 5.58 -16.74
N VAL A 291 -16.49 6.62 -17.51
CA VAL A 291 -15.61 7.78 -17.76
C VAL A 291 -16.24 9.08 -17.26
N SER A 292 -15.48 9.89 -16.51
CA SER A 292 -16.02 11.05 -15.79
C SER A 292 -15.81 12.41 -16.46
N ASN A 293 -14.94 12.53 -17.48
CA ASN A 293 -14.68 13.80 -18.16
C ASN A 293 -15.33 13.86 -19.55
N GLU A 294 -16.45 14.58 -19.67
CA GLU A 294 -17.01 15.03 -20.96
C GLU A 294 -16.87 16.55 -21.21
N ASP A 295 -16.51 17.35 -20.20
CA ASP A 295 -16.50 18.82 -20.32
C ASP A 295 -15.14 19.43 -20.69
N LYS A 296 -14.67 19.20 -21.91
CA LYS A 296 -13.79 20.18 -22.59
C LYS A 296 -14.28 20.42 -24.02
N PRO A 297 -14.65 21.67 -24.40
CA PRO A 297 -15.08 21.99 -25.75
C PRO A 297 -14.00 21.66 -26.78
N GLU A 298 -14.41 20.85 -27.75
CA GLU A 298 -13.94 20.49 -29.10
C GLU A 298 -12.52 20.74 -29.64
N GLU A 299 -11.64 21.56 -29.07
CA GLU A 299 -10.46 21.98 -29.87
C GLU A 299 -9.25 21.03 -29.88
N ASN A 300 -9.16 19.99 -29.02
CA ASN A 300 -7.97 19.12 -29.00
C ASN A 300 -8.21 17.67 -28.52
N GLN A 301 -9.38 17.07 -28.73
CA GLN A 301 -9.57 15.66 -28.39
C GLN A 301 -9.04 14.72 -29.48
N VAL A 302 -8.03 13.94 -29.12
CA VAL A 302 -7.65 12.68 -29.78
C VAL A 302 -8.85 11.73 -29.72
N THR A 303 -9.63 11.69 -30.81
CA THR A 303 -10.51 10.62 -31.38
C THR A 303 -11.09 9.45 -30.56
N THR A 304 -10.97 9.39 -29.24
CA THR A 304 -11.23 8.17 -28.43
C THR A 304 -12.51 8.20 -27.60
N THR A 305 -13.19 9.35 -27.50
CA THR A 305 -14.43 9.52 -26.72
C THR A 305 -15.70 9.26 -27.52
N LYS A 306 -15.68 9.43 -28.85
CA LYS A 306 -16.88 9.26 -29.71
C LYS A 306 -17.40 7.83 -29.79
N ASP A 307 -16.56 6.82 -29.51
CA ASP A 307 -16.91 5.39 -29.60
C ASP A 307 -17.04 4.70 -28.22
N TRP A 308 -17.14 5.48 -27.14
CA TRP A 308 -17.29 4.92 -25.79
C TRP A 308 -18.64 4.21 -25.63
N LYS A 309 -18.62 2.97 -25.13
CA LYS A 309 -19.81 2.13 -24.92
C LYS A 309 -20.12 1.86 -23.45
N GLY A 310 -19.28 2.35 -22.54
CA GLY A 310 -19.46 2.16 -21.10
C GLY A 310 -20.40 3.21 -20.49
N GLU A 311 -20.40 3.28 -19.17
CA GLU A 311 -21.14 4.31 -18.44
C GLU A 311 -20.43 5.67 -18.52
N HIS A 312 -21.19 6.73 -18.23
CA HIS A 312 -20.71 8.10 -18.19
C HIS A 312 -20.92 8.69 -16.80
N GLY A 313 -19.98 9.54 -16.39
CA GLY A 313 -20.00 10.20 -15.09
C GLY A 313 -19.29 9.42 -13.99
N ARG A 314 -19.34 9.96 -12.78
CA ARG A 314 -18.85 9.25 -11.58
C ARG A 314 -19.87 8.20 -11.17
N ILE A 315 -19.40 7.15 -10.49
CA ILE A 315 -20.28 6.14 -9.88
C ILE A 315 -21.28 6.86 -8.97
N ASN A 316 -22.56 6.57 -9.15
CA ASN A 316 -23.67 7.12 -8.39
C ASN A 316 -24.75 6.06 -8.18
N LYS A 317 -25.81 6.42 -7.46
CA LYS A 317 -26.92 5.51 -7.14
C LYS A 317 -27.59 4.95 -8.38
N GLU A 318 -27.87 5.79 -9.37
CA GLU A 318 -28.55 5.40 -10.61
C GLU A 318 -27.73 4.35 -11.37
N MET A 319 -26.42 4.55 -11.48
CA MET A 319 -25.50 3.61 -12.13
C MET A 319 -25.45 2.27 -11.40
N ILE A 320 -25.37 2.28 -10.06
CA ILE A 320 -25.38 1.03 -9.28
C ILE A 320 -26.69 0.28 -9.50
N LEU A 321 -27.84 0.95 -9.37
CA LEU A 321 -29.16 0.32 -9.51
C LEU A 321 -29.49 -0.11 -10.94
N LYS A 322 -28.82 0.46 -11.95
CA LYS A 322 -28.92 0.02 -13.34
C LYS A 322 -28.32 -1.38 -13.54
N HIS A 323 -27.25 -1.71 -12.79
CA HIS A 323 -26.47 -2.93 -12.99
C HIS A 323 -26.63 -3.97 -11.88
N LEU A 324 -27.11 -3.57 -10.70
CA LEU A 324 -27.37 -4.46 -9.57
C LEU A 324 -28.86 -4.50 -9.26
N ASP A 325 -29.44 -5.69 -9.32
CA ASP A 325 -30.78 -5.93 -8.78
C ASP A 325 -30.77 -5.92 -7.23
N ASN A 326 -31.95 -5.80 -6.63
CA ASN A 326 -32.11 -5.75 -5.18
C ASN A 326 -31.61 -7.01 -4.46
N THR A 327 -31.60 -8.18 -5.12
CA THR A 327 -31.11 -9.43 -4.53
C THR A 327 -29.60 -9.36 -4.37
N VAL A 328 -28.90 -8.96 -5.44
CA VAL A 328 -27.44 -8.78 -5.42
C VAL A 328 -27.07 -7.65 -4.47
N LEU A 329 -27.70 -6.48 -4.56
CA LEU A 329 -27.42 -5.32 -3.72
C LEU A 329 -27.50 -5.65 -2.22
N ASN A 330 -28.56 -6.35 -1.80
CA ASN A 330 -28.82 -6.63 -0.39
C ASN A 330 -27.96 -7.78 0.17
N ASN A 331 -27.36 -8.61 -0.67
CA ASN A 331 -26.54 -9.76 -0.25
C ASN A 331 -25.03 -9.57 -0.50
N SER A 332 -24.62 -8.50 -1.17
CA SER A 332 -23.22 -8.29 -1.53
C SER A 332 -22.36 -7.76 -0.39
N ILE A 333 -21.06 -8.04 -0.47
CA ILE A 333 -20.00 -7.33 0.25
C ILE A 333 -19.36 -6.33 -0.72
N PHE A 334 -19.28 -5.07 -0.31
CA PHE A 334 -18.73 -3.98 -1.09
C PHE A 334 -17.28 -3.72 -0.72
N TYR A 335 -16.46 -3.46 -1.73
CA TYR A 335 -15.04 -3.13 -1.59
C TYR A 335 -14.79 -1.82 -2.30
N ILE A 336 -14.22 -0.85 -1.59
CA ILE A 336 -13.95 0.49 -2.12
C ILE A 336 -12.46 0.72 -2.12
N CYS A 337 -11.92 1.08 -3.28
CA CYS A 337 -10.54 1.49 -3.39
C CYS A 337 -10.36 2.55 -4.48
N GLY A 338 -9.86 3.72 -4.11
CA GLY A 338 -9.99 4.92 -4.93
C GLY A 338 -9.31 6.13 -4.29
N PRO A 339 -9.24 7.28 -5.01
CA PRO A 339 -8.74 8.52 -4.44
C PRO A 339 -9.54 8.92 -3.19
N PRO A 340 -8.97 9.68 -2.23
CA PRO A 340 -9.68 10.03 -0.99
C PRO A 340 -11.07 10.62 -1.20
N GLY A 341 -11.23 11.48 -2.22
CA GLY A 341 -12.53 12.04 -2.59
C GLY A 341 -13.54 11.00 -3.08
N MET A 342 -13.08 9.95 -3.78
CA MET A 342 -13.91 8.82 -4.17
C MET A 342 -14.27 7.95 -2.97
N LEU A 343 -13.33 7.62 -2.09
CA LEU A 343 -13.59 6.78 -0.91
C LEU A 343 -14.74 7.36 -0.08
N LYS A 344 -14.62 8.64 0.28
CA LYS A 344 -15.65 9.37 1.03
C LYS A 344 -17.00 9.38 0.32
N ALA A 345 -17.01 9.66 -0.99
CA ALA A 345 -18.24 9.69 -1.78
C ALA A 345 -18.92 8.31 -1.87
N MET A 346 -18.14 7.24 -2.06
CA MET A 346 -18.68 5.88 -2.16
C MET A 346 -19.15 5.35 -0.81
N GLN A 347 -18.47 5.66 0.28
CA GLN A 347 -18.95 5.33 1.63
C GLN A 347 -20.31 6.00 1.92
N SER A 348 -20.41 7.31 1.64
CA SER A 348 -21.68 8.05 1.80
C SER A 348 -22.78 7.49 0.89
N LEU A 349 -22.49 7.21 -0.39
CA LEU A 349 -23.43 6.58 -1.31
C LEU A 349 -23.96 5.24 -0.78
N LEU A 350 -23.06 4.34 -0.33
CA LEU A 350 -23.45 3.02 0.16
C LEU A 350 -24.25 3.10 1.47
N GLN A 351 -23.79 3.89 2.45
CA GLN A 351 -24.38 3.93 3.78
C GLN A 351 -25.63 4.82 3.85
N GLU A 352 -25.57 6.02 3.25
CA GLU A 352 -26.63 7.02 3.39
C GLU A 352 -27.72 6.84 2.34
N GLU A 353 -27.37 6.57 1.09
CA GLU A 353 -28.34 6.53 -0.01
C GLU A 353 -28.85 5.12 -0.34
N LEU A 354 -27.99 4.11 -0.21
CA LEU A 354 -28.30 2.69 -0.48
C LEU A 354 -28.53 1.87 0.79
N LYS A 355 -28.28 2.43 1.98
CA LYS A 355 -28.51 1.80 3.29
C LYS A 355 -27.81 0.44 3.46
N ILE A 356 -26.61 0.31 2.90
CA ILE A 356 -25.75 -0.86 3.10
C ILE A 356 -25.13 -0.78 4.50
N ALA A 357 -25.16 -1.91 5.22
CA ALA A 357 -24.59 -2.02 6.56
C ALA A 357 -23.06 -1.90 6.51
N GLU A 358 -22.48 -1.24 7.51
CA GLU A 358 -21.05 -0.92 7.58
C GLU A 358 -20.15 -2.17 7.57
N ASP A 359 -20.58 -3.25 8.22
CA ASP A 359 -19.88 -4.55 8.25
C ASP A 359 -19.81 -5.24 6.87
N ARG A 360 -20.60 -4.78 5.90
CA ARG A 360 -20.55 -5.24 4.50
C ARG A 360 -19.75 -4.30 3.59
N ILE A 361 -19.06 -3.30 4.14
CA ILE A 361 -18.25 -2.35 3.38
C ILE A 361 -16.80 -2.46 3.83
N LYS A 362 -15.93 -2.89 2.91
CA LYS A 362 -14.48 -2.88 3.09
C LYS A 362 -13.89 -1.71 2.33
N VAL A 363 -12.98 -0.97 2.95
CA VAL A 363 -12.35 0.21 2.36
C VAL A 363 -10.84 0.09 2.52
N GLU A 364 -10.12 0.40 1.45
CA GLU A 364 -8.67 0.54 1.45
C GLU A 364 -8.31 1.96 1.04
N GLU A 365 -7.59 2.69 1.90
CA GLU A 365 -7.09 4.02 1.62
C GLU A 365 -5.64 3.96 1.14
N PHE A 366 -5.34 4.53 -0.03
CA PHE A 366 -3.98 4.59 -0.55
C PHE A 366 -3.41 6.01 -0.51
N THR A 367 -2.14 6.12 -0.15
CA THR A 367 -1.37 7.38 -0.23
C THR A 367 -0.70 7.59 -1.60
N GLY A 368 -0.88 6.67 -2.56
CA GLY A 368 -0.29 6.70 -3.90
C GLY A 368 -0.95 7.65 -4.90
N TYR A 369 -1.99 8.39 -4.50
CA TYR A 369 -2.82 9.22 -5.38
C TYR A 369 -2.21 10.50 -5.82
#